data_AF-A0A532TZ64-F1
#
_entry.id   AF-A0A532TZ64-F1
#
_cell.length_a   1.000
_cell.length_b   1.000
_cell.length_c   1.000
_cell.angle_alpha   90.00
_cell.angle_beta   90.00
_cell.angle_gamma   90.00
#
_symmetry.space_group_name_H-M   'P 1'
#
loop_
_entity.id
_entity.type
_entity.pdbx_description
1 polymer ?
#
loop_
_entity_poly.entity_id
_entity_poly.type
_entity_poly.pdbx_seq_one_letter_code
_entity_poly.pdbx_strand_id
1 'polypeptide(L)'
;MQEITDENYRKIVRNFKGRMEFMNKTPTIDAVKIFFEICDLGISSYIKTEKKRFPDKSIKEIILEMHKFHEKMKAMGRKNKWK
;
A
#
# COMPACT_ATOMS: atom_id res chain seq x y z
N MET A 1 -0.32 -15.90 -26.89
CA MET A 1 -0.25 -15.02 -25.69
C MET A 1 -1.39 -14.03 -25.81
N GLN A 2 -2.36 -14.02 -24.89
CA GLN A 2 -3.48 -13.07 -24.93
C GLN A 2 -2.97 -11.63 -24.73
N GLU A 3 -3.42 -10.71 -25.58
CA GLU A 3 -3.08 -9.28 -25.50
C GLU A 3 -3.60 -8.67 -24.19
N ILE A 4 -2.71 -8.01 -23.45
CA ILE A 4 -3.02 -7.40 -22.17
C ILE A 4 -3.64 -6.02 -22.44
N THR A 5 -4.96 -5.91 -22.26
CA THR A 5 -5.69 -4.63 -22.26
C THR A 5 -5.75 -4.02 -20.85
N ASP A 6 -5.98 -2.71 -20.70
CA ASP A 6 -6.05 -2.02 -19.40
C ASP A 6 -7.11 -2.59 -18.44
N GLU A 7 -8.24 -3.07 -18.97
CA GLU A 7 -9.27 -3.76 -18.18
C GLU A 7 -8.81 -5.12 -17.68
N ASN A 8 -8.09 -5.87 -18.53
CA ASN A 8 -7.51 -7.15 -18.16
C ASN A 8 -6.33 -6.97 -17.19
N TYR A 9 -5.56 -5.88 -17.32
CA TYR A 9 -4.48 -5.54 -16.40
C TYR A 9 -4.98 -5.41 -14.97
N ARG A 10 -6.08 -4.68 -14.73
CA ARG A 10 -6.69 -4.56 -13.39
C ARG A 10 -7.17 -5.91 -12.84
N LYS A 11 -7.70 -6.79 -13.69
CA LYS A 11 -8.15 -8.15 -13.33
C LYS A 11 -6.96 -9.07 -13.00
N ILE A 12 -5.89 -9.02 -13.80
CA ILE A 12 -4.64 -9.76 -13.59
C ILE A 12 -3.95 -9.27 -12.30
N VAL A 13 -3.90 -7.95 -12.09
CA VAL A 13 -3.36 -7.33 -10.88
C VAL A 13 -4.18 -7.73 -9.65
N ARG A 14 -5.50 -7.96 -9.75
CA ARG A 14 -6.34 -8.47 -8.66
C ARG A 14 -6.28 -9.99 -8.48
N ASN A 15 -5.62 -10.72 -9.38
CA ASN A 15 -5.52 -12.17 -9.30
C ASN A 15 -4.54 -12.55 -8.20
N PHE A 16 -5.08 -12.67 -6.98
CA PHE A 16 -4.35 -13.06 -5.77
C PHE A 16 -3.50 -14.32 -5.97
N LYS A 17 -4.00 -15.28 -6.77
CA LYS A 17 -3.27 -16.50 -7.13
C LYS A 17 -1.99 -16.20 -7.91
N GLY A 18 -2.05 -15.31 -8.92
CA GLY A 18 -0.88 -14.91 -9.69
C GLY A 18 0.15 -14.14 -8.85
N ARG A 19 -0.30 -13.34 -7.88
CA ARG A 19 0.59 -12.69 -6.91
C ARG A 19 1.25 -13.69 -5.97
N MET A 20 0.51 -14.67 -5.48
CA MET A 20 1.06 -15.74 -4.63
C MET A 20 2.06 -16.61 -5.40
N GLU A 21 1.77 -16.96 -6.65
CA GLU A 21 2.69 -17.71 -7.51
C GLU A 21 3.96 -16.91 -7.84
N PHE A 22 3.84 -15.60 -8.07
CA PHE A 22 4.98 -14.71 -8.25
C PHE A 22 5.80 -14.62 -6.96
N MET A 23 5.16 -14.38 -5.81
CA MET A 23 5.81 -14.31 -4.50
C MET A 23 6.51 -15.62 -4.11
N ASN A 24 5.94 -16.78 -4.47
CA ASN A 24 6.55 -18.09 -4.24
C ASN A 24 7.77 -18.36 -5.14
N LYS A 25 7.87 -17.70 -6.29
CA LYS A 25 9.01 -17.79 -7.21
C LYS A 25 10.09 -16.76 -6.88
N THR A 26 9.74 -15.70 -6.17
CA THR A 26 10.68 -14.67 -5.72
C THR A 26 11.46 -15.19 -4.51
N PRO A 27 12.81 -15.17 -4.54
CA PRO A 27 13.62 -15.47 -3.37
C PRO A 27 13.19 -14.60 -2.18
N THR A 28 13.15 -15.17 -0.97
CA THR A 28 12.63 -14.46 0.22
C THR A 28 13.33 -13.13 0.46
N ILE A 29 14.63 -13.04 0.17
CA ILE A 29 15.42 -11.81 0.29
C ILE A 29 14.89 -10.71 -0.64
N ASP A 30 14.58 -11.06 -1.89
CA ASP A 30 14.05 -10.12 -2.87
C ASP A 30 12.60 -9.73 -2.55
N ALA A 31 11.79 -10.67 -2.05
CA ALA A 31 10.42 -10.39 -1.62
C ALA A 31 10.38 -9.39 -0.44
N VAL A 32 11.30 -9.55 0.52
CA VAL A 32 11.47 -8.61 1.65
C VAL A 32 11.92 -7.24 1.15
N LYS A 33 12.86 -7.20 0.22
CA LYS A 33 13.32 -5.94 -0.40
C LYS A 33 12.18 -5.21 -1.10
N ILE A 34 11.41 -5.91 -1.93
CA ILE A 34 10.23 -5.38 -2.63
C ILE A 34 9.20 -4.85 -1.62
N PHE A 35 8.99 -5.56 -0.51
CA PHE A 35 8.07 -5.12 0.53
C PHE A 35 8.49 -3.77 1.14
N PHE A 36 9.77 -3.62 1.53
CA PHE A 36 10.27 -2.37 2.06
C PHE A 36 10.22 -1.23 1.04
N GLU A 37 10.56 -1.50 -0.22
CA GLU A 37 10.46 -0.51 -1.30
C GLU A 37 9.02 -0.01 -1.49
N ILE A 38 8.02 -0.90 -1.44
CA ILE A 38 6.61 -0.53 -1.53
C ILE A 38 6.19 0.31 -0.32
N CYS A 39 6.62 -0.05 0.89
CA CYS A 39 6.35 0.71 2.10
C CYS A 39 6.95 2.11 2.02
N ASP A 40 8.22 2.22 1.63
CA ASP A 40 8.93 3.50 1.49
C ASP A 40 8.30 4.39 0.43
N LEU A 41 7.89 3.81 -0.71
CA LEU A 41 7.17 4.54 -1.75
C LEU A 41 5.84 5.11 -1.22
N GLY A 42 5.06 4.30 -0.50
CA GLY A 42 3.78 4.70 0.07
C GLY A 42 3.92 5.84 1.08
N ILE A 43 4.86 5.69 2.02
CA ILE A 43 5.15 6.70 3.05
C ILE A 43 5.66 7.99 2.39
N SER A 44 6.61 7.89 1.47
CA SER A 44 7.18 9.06 0.78
C SER A 44 6.14 9.81 -0.05
N SER A 45 5.25 9.10 -0.74
CA SER A 45 4.16 9.69 -1.52
C SER A 45 3.16 10.42 -0.62
N TYR A 46 2.81 9.83 0.52
CA TYR A 46 1.94 10.46 1.51
C TYR A 46 2.58 11.74 2.07
N ILE A 47 3.85 11.68 2.49
CA ILE A 47 4.59 12.85 3.00
C ILE A 47 4.62 13.96 1.95
N LYS A 48 4.94 13.64 0.69
CA LYS A 48 4.99 14.62 -0.40
C LYS A 48 3.64 15.29 -0.62
N THR A 49 2.55 14.54 -0.53
CA THR A 49 1.19 15.05 -0.71
C THR A 49 0.80 15.98 0.44
N GLU A 50 1.06 15.58 1.68
CA GLU A 50 0.73 16.38 2.85
C GLU A 50 1.61 17.62 2.97
N LYS A 51 2.89 17.56 2.59
CA LYS A 51 3.77 18.74 2.50
C LYS A 51 3.33 19.74 1.45
N LYS A 52 2.73 19.30 0.34
CA LYS A 52 2.14 20.22 -0.66
C LYS A 52 0.91 20.96 -0.12
N ARG A 53 0.13 20.30 0.75
CA ARG A 53 -1.08 20.86 1.35
C ARG A 53 -0.78 21.72 2.58
N PHE A 54 0.20 21.29 3.37
CA PHE A 54 0.60 21.90 4.62
C PHE A 54 2.14 22.02 4.64
N PRO A 55 2.71 23.06 3.99
CA PRO A 55 4.16 23.23 3.87
C PRO A 55 4.88 23.28 5.22
N ASP A 56 4.23 23.88 6.23
CA ASP A 56 4.80 24.13 7.55
C ASP A 56 4.75 22.90 8.48
N LYS A 57 3.88 21.91 8.20
CA LYS A 57 3.81 20.69 9.02
C LYS A 57 5.13 19.93 8.94
N SER A 58 5.69 19.54 10.08
CA SER A 58 6.88 18.69 10.09
C SER A 58 6.58 17.29 9.52
N ILE A 59 7.60 16.63 8.96
CA ILE A 59 7.46 15.24 8.49
C ILE A 59 7.01 14.32 9.64
N LYS A 60 7.53 14.56 10.86
CA LYS A 60 7.15 13.80 12.06
C LYS A 60 5.65 13.88 12.34
N GLU A 61 5.06 15.07 12.26
CA GLU A 61 3.62 15.26 12.47
C GLU A 61 2.80 14.55 11.41
N ILE A 62 3.22 14.63 10.15
CA ILE A 62 2.55 13.96 9.02
C ILE A 62 2.51 12.43 9.22
N ILE A 63 3.64 11.83 9.63
CA ILE A 63 3.72 10.38 9.90
C ILE A 63 2.83 9.99 11.09
N LEU A 64 2.84 10.78 12.16
CA LEU A 64 1.98 10.53 13.33
C LEU A 64 0.49 10.61 12.98
N GLU A 65 0.09 11.57 12.16
CA GLU A 65 -1.28 11.68 11.66
C GLU A 65 -1.67 10.50 10.78
N MET A 66 -0.77 10.08 9.88
CA MET A 66 -0.96 8.88 9.04
C MET A 66 -1.22 7.64 9.89
N HIS A 67 -0.41 7.43 10.93
CA HIS A 67 -0.57 6.31 11.85
C HIS A 67 -1.88 6.38 12.63
N LYS A 68 -2.22 7.55 13.19
CA LYS A 68 -3.50 7.76 13.90
C LYS A 68 -4.71 7.49 13.00
N PHE A 69 -4.64 7.92 11.74
CA PHE A 69 -5.69 7.67 10.75
C PHE A 69 -5.82 6.16 10.47
N HIS A 70 -4.70 5.46 10.24
CA HIS A 70 -4.70 4.02 10.02
C HIS A 70 -5.35 3.24 11.18
N GLU A 71 -4.98 3.55 12.41
CA GLU A 71 -5.55 2.89 13.60
C GLU A 71 -7.06 3.17 13.75
N LYS A 72 -7.52 4.39 13.43
CA LYS A 72 -8.96 4.70 13.39
C LYS A 72 -9.70 3.88 12.33
N MET A 73 -9.14 3.76 11.12
CA MET A 73 -9.73 2.98 10.03
C MET A 73 -9.82 1.49 10.37
N LYS A 74 -8.77 0.94 10.98
CA LYS A 74 -8.72 -0.44 11.47
C LYS A 74 -9.77 -0.70 12.55
N ALA A 75 -9.98 0.25 13.47
CA ALA A 75 -11.02 0.15 14.49
C ALA A 75 -12.44 0.19 13.90
N MET A 76 -12.69 1.04 12.89
CA MET A 76 -13.98 1.09 12.20
C MET A 76 -14.28 -0.20 11.43
N GLY A 77 -13.29 -0.77 10.72
CA GLY A 77 -13.46 -2.02 9.98
C GLY A 77 -13.81 -3.23 10.87
N ARG A 78 -13.37 -3.23 12.14
CA ARG A 78 -13.72 -4.28 13.11
C ARG A 78 -15.15 -4.16 13.65
N LYS A 79 -15.68 -2.94 13.79
CA LYS A 79 -17.06 -2.71 14.27
C LYS A 79 -18.13 -3.18 13.27
N ASN A 80 -17.82 -3.20 11.98
CA ASN A 80 -18.73 -3.70 10.94
C ASN A 80 -18.70 -5.22 10.73
N LYS A 81 -17.86 -5.97 11.47
CA LYS A 81 -17.78 -7.44 11.36
C LYS A 81 -18.83 -8.16 12.23
N TRP A 82 -19.59 -7.43 13.03
CA TRP A 82 -20.58 -7.92 14.00
C TRP A 82 -21.95 -7.25 13.83
N LYS A 83 -22.28 -6.81 12.61
CA LYS A 83 -23.61 -6.37 12.21
C LYS A 83 -24.12 -7.21 11.06
#